data_AF-A0A1I7I205-F1
#
_entry.id   AF-A0A1I7I205-F1
#
_cell.length_a   1.000
_cell.length_b   1.000
_cell.length_c   1.000
_cell.angle_alpha   90.00
_cell.angle_beta   90.00
_cell.angle_gamma   90.00
#
_symmetry.space_group_name_H-M   'P 1'
#
loop_
_entity.id
_entity.type
_entity.pdbx_description
1 polymer ?
#
loop_
_entity_poly.entity_id
_entity_poly.type
_entity_poly.pdbx_seq_one_letter_code
_entity_poly.pdbx_strand_id
1 'polypeptide(L)' 'MSDYSDIRIDDKSIERLKRKIIIQENRNLKTREKSDSQMIAWIKKQIEEEVQCCLNQ' A
#
# COMPACT_ATOMS: atom_id res chain seq x y z
N MET A 1 12.56 -4.75 -23.99
CA MET A 1 12.60 -4.09 -22.67
C MET A 1 11.20 -3.56 -22.43
N SER A 2 10.59 -3.96 -21.31
CA SER A 2 9.14 -4.06 -21.07
C SER A 2 8.34 -2.78 -21.33
N ASP A 3 7.22 -2.93 -22.04
CA ASP A 3 6.06 -2.02 -21.97
C ASP A 3 5.62 -1.92 -20.50
N TYR A 4 6.03 -0.86 -19.81
CA TYR A 4 5.25 -0.35 -18.69
C TYR A 4 4.13 0.45 -19.34
N SER A 5 3.05 -0.24 -19.72
CA SER A 5 1.77 0.38 -20.04
C SER A 5 1.50 1.44 -18.97
N ASP A 6 1.38 2.71 -19.39
CA ASP A 6 1.17 3.93 -18.61
C ASP A 6 0.35 3.68 -17.32
N ILE A 7 1.00 3.20 -16.25
CA ILE A 7 0.32 2.99 -14.96
C ILE A 7 0.15 4.39 -14.39
N ARG A 8 -1.03 4.97 -14.64
CA ARG A 8 -1.41 6.27 -14.10
C ARG A 8 -1.66 6.13 -12.60
N ILE A 9 -0.59 6.21 -11.83
CA ILE A 9 -0.67 6.23 -10.38
C ILE A 9 -0.96 7.68 -9.96
N ASP A 10 -2.09 7.90 -9.30
CA ASP A 10 -2.40 9.20 -8.72
C ASP A 10 -1.51 9.46 -7.49
N ASP A 11 -0.81 10.59 -7.48
CA ASP A 11 0.09 10.97 -6.39
C ASP A 11 -0.66 11.07 -5.04
N LYS A 12 -1.95 11.42 -5.04
CA LYS A 12 -2.73 11.48 -3.80
C LYS A 12 -2.99 10.07 -3.26
N SER A 13 -3.22 9.08 -4.11
CA SER A 13 -3.32 7.67 -3.71
C SER A 13 -2.01 7.18 -3.09
N ILE A 14 -0.86 7.55 -3.64
CA ILE A 14 0.46 7.24 -3.06
C ILE A 14 0.61 7.86 -1.67
N GLU A 15 0.31 9.15 -1.53
CA GLU A 15 0.44 9.85 -0.25
C GLU A 15 -0.53 9.32 0.81
N ARG A 16 -1.75 8.95 0.42
CA ARG A 16 -2.71 8.26 1.30
C ARG A 16 -2.18 6.91 1.76
N LEU A 17 -1.63 6.12 0.84
CA LEU A 17 -1.07 4.81 1.16
C LEU A 17 0.13 4.94 2.12
N LYS A 18 1.07 5.86 1.87
CA LYS A 18 2.19 6.14 2.78
C LYS A 18 1.71 6.47 4.19
N ARG A 19 0.72 7.36 4.33
CA ARG A 19 0.13 7.71 5.64
C ARG A 19 -0.50 6.48 6.31
N LYS A 20 -1.23 5.65 5.56
CA LYS A 20 -1.86 4.43 6.07
C LYS A 20 -0.83 3.45 6.62
N ILE A 21 0.29 3.27 5.91
CA ILE A 21 1.40 2.41 6.33
C ILE A 21 2.02 2.93 7.64
N ILE A 22 2.33 4.23 7.72
CA ILE A 22 2.93 4.84 8.92
C ILE A 22 2.01 4.68 10.14
N ILE A 23 0.70 4.89 9.97
CA ILE A 23 -0.27 4.74 11.07
C ILE A 23 -0.34 3.27 11.51
N GLN A 24 -0.39 2.33 10.56
CA GLN A 24 -0.47 0.91 10.85
C GLN A 24 0.81 0.41 11.55
N GLU A 25 1.99 0.86 11.13
CA GLU A 25 3.26 0.52 11.77
C GLU A 25 3.33 1.08 13.20
N ASN A 26 2.94 2.34 13.41
CA ASN A 26 2.85 2.93 14.74
C ASN A 26 1.90 2.17 15.68
N ARG A 27 0.77 1.69 15.16
CA ARG A 27 -0.14 0.82 15.91
C ARG A 27 0.55 -0.51 16.22
N ASN A 28 1.21 -1.12 15.24
CA ASN A 28 1.89 -2.39 15.39
C ASN A 28 3.03 -2.35 16.42
N LEU A 29 3.77 -1.24 16.50
CA LEU A 29 4.80 -1.04 17.54
C LEU A 29 4.22 -1.11 18.96
N LYS A 30 2.97 -0.65 19.15
CA LYS A 30 2.28 -0.65 20.44
C LYS A 30 1.62 -1.99 20.76
N THR A 31 1.00 -2.62 19.75
CA THR A 31 0.18 -3.82 19.96
C THR A 31 0.91 -5.13 19.66
N ARG A 32 1.99 -5.08 18.87
CA ARG A 32 2.73 -6.23 18.32
C ARG A 32 1.81 -7.25 17.63
N GLU A 33 0.75 -6.75 17.00
CA GLU A 33 -0.32 -7.56 16.41
C GLU A 33 0.13 -8.28 15.13
N LYS A 34 1.13 -7.74 14.43
CA LYS A 34 1.67 -8.27 13.17
C LYS A 34 3.19 -8.39 13.27
N SER A 35 3.70 -9.52 12.83
CA SER A 35 5.13 -9.68 12.54
C SER A 35 5.53 -8.91 11.28
N ASP A 36 6.83 -8.69 11.10
CA ASP A 36 7.39 -8.01 9.92
C ASP A 36 6.90 -8.64 8.61
N SER A 37 6.86 -9.97 8.56
CA SER A 37 6.36 -10.72 7.38
C SER A 37 4.88 -10.43 7.10
N GLN A 38 4.06 -10.31 8.15
CA GLN A 38 2.64 -9.97 8.03
C GLN A 38 2.45 -8.50 7.64
N MET A 39 3.29 -7.58 8.11
CA MET A 39 3.28 -6.19 7.68
C MET A 39 3.64 -6.05 6.20
N ILE A 40 4.67 -6.76 5.73
CA ILE A 40 5.05 -6.78 4.31
C ILE A 40 3.89 -7.31 3.45
N ALA A 41 3.28 -8.43 3.85
CA ALA A 41 2.14 -9.00 3.13
C ALA A 41 0.95 -8.03 3.09
N TRP A 42 0.68 -7.33 4.20
CA TRP A 42 -0.37 -6.32 4.27
C TRP A 42 -0.09 -5.14 3.34
N ILE A 43 1.14 -4.59 3.34
CA ILE A 43 1.53 -3.48 2.46
C ILE A 43 1.33 -3.85 0.98
N LYS A 44 1.78 -5.04 0.56
CA LYS A 44 1.58 -5.52 -0.81
C LYS A 44 0.10 -5.55 -1.19
N LYS A 45 -0.75 -6.08 -0.31
CA LYS A 45 -2.19 -6.11 -0.52
C LYS A 45 -2.78 -4.70 -0.63
N GLN A 46 -2.33 -3.74 0.18
CA GLN A 46 -2.79 -2.36 0.09
C GLN A 46 -2.39 -1.69 -1.24
N ILE A 47 -1.20 -1.99 -1.76
CA ILE A 47 -0.77 -1.50 -3.09
C ILE A 47 -1.68 -2.10 -4.18
N GLU A 48 -1.92 -3.40 -4.15
CA GLU A 48 -2.80 -4.08 -5.12
C GLU A 48 -4.23 -3.51 -5.08
N GLU A 49 -4.78 -3.27 -3.89
CA GLU A 49 -6.10 -2.67 -3.70
C GLU A 49 -6.18 -1.25 -4.29
N GLU A 50 -5.18 -0.39 -4.01
CA GLU A 50 -5.16 0.98 -4.54
C GLU A 50 -4.99 0.99 -6.07
N VAL A 51 -4.15 0.12 -6.63
CA VAL A 51 -3.96 0.00 -8.09
C VAL A 51 -5.24 -0.53 -8.77
N GLN A 52 -5.89 -1.55 -8.21
CA GLN A 52 -7.17 -2.06 -8.72
C GLN A 52 -8.29 -1.02 -8.63
N CYS A 53 -8.32 -0.22 -7.57
CA CYS A 53 -9.29 0.88 -7.43
C CYS A 53 -9.13 1.90 -8.57
N CYS A 54 -7.89 2.29 -8.89
CA CYS A 54 -7.60 3.21 -10.00
C CYS A 54 -7.94 2.64 -11.39
N LEU A 55 -7.93 1.31 -11.57
CA LEU A 55 -8.28 0.65 -12.84
C LEU A 55 -9.80 0.45 -13.02
N ASN A 56 -10.58 0.54 -11.94
CA ASN A 56 -12.03 0.36 -11.95
C ASN A 56 -12.83 1.69 -11.96
N GLN A 57 -12.15 2.83 -12.18
CA GLN A 57 -12.76 4.15 -12.36
C GLN A 57 -12.80 4.55 -13.84
#